data_AF-A0AAN9UCQ8-F1
#
_entry.id   AF-A0AAN9UCQ8-F1
#
_cell.length_a   1.000
_cell.length_b   1.000
_cell.length_c   1.000
_cell.angle_alpha   90.00
_cell.angle_beta   90.00
_cell.angle_gamma   90.00
#
_symmetry.space_group_name_H-M   'P 1'
#
loop_
_entity.id
_entity.type
_entity.pdbx_description
1 polymer ?
#
loop_
_entity_poly.entity_id
_entity_poly.type
_entity_poly.pdbx_seq_one_letter_code
_entity_poly.pdbx_strand_id
1 'polypeptide(L)'
;MSNEGKIIAEILRSYRDLVNFATEPITNKSSTGQASYNSMAMDLETQSLIKAVENLLSLTRRIRELWIVGPLRKPGDGGQTDETIDSEVQQVMGILNNLRANKRQQLVSEGGGYGQYVAGELIQPPSTAGPTNGPATTSTTPANGATPQTGGPA
;
A
#
# COMPACT_ATOMS: atom_id res chain seq x y z
N MET A 1 5.89 12.10 28.82
CA MET A 1 4.41 12.15 28.93
C MET A 1 3.81 11.79 27.58
N SER A 2 2.82 10.92 27.54
CA SER A 2 2.11 10.53 26.30
C SER A 2 1.39 11.74 25.67
N ASN A 3 1.31 11.80 24.34
CA ASN A 3 0.60 12.88 23.62
C ASN A 3 -0.87 12.99 24.06
N GLU A 4 -1.50 11.85 24.35
CA GLU A 4 -2.86 11.80 24.90
C GLU A 4 -2.97 12.51 26.26
N GLY A 5 -2.04 12.25 27.18
CA GLY A 5 -2.03 12.92 28.48
C GLY A 5 -1.83 14.44 28.35
N LYS A 6 -1.07 14.89 27.34
CA LYS A 6 -0.91 16.32 27.04
C LYS A 6 -2.22 16.94 26.53
N ILE A 7 -2.91 16.27 25.61
CA ILE A 7 -4.18 16.76 25.05
C ILE A 7 -5.26 16.84 26.13
N ILE A 8 -5.39 15.81 26.97
CA ILE A 8 -6.38 15.79 28.05
C ILE A 8 -6.07 16.89 29.07
N ALA A 9 -4.81 17.08 29.45
CA ALA A 9 -4.42 18.16 30.35
C ALA A 9 -4.72 19.55 29.75
N GLU A 10 -4.54 19.73 28.44
CA GLU A 10 -4.84 20.97 27.72
C GLU A 10 -6.35 21.27 27.71
N ILE A 11 -7.19 20.26 27.45
CA ILE A 11 -8.66 20.36 27.51
C ILE A 11 -9.13 20.74 28.93
N LEU A 12 -8.64 20.03 29.95
CA LEU A 12 -9.05 20.28 31.34
C LEU A 12 -8.58 21.66 31.82
N ARG A 13 -7.39 22.08 31.41
CA ARG A 13 -6.87 23.41 31.72
C ARG A 13 -7.71 24.49 31.07
N SER A 14 -8.02 24.37 29.78
CA SER A 14 -8.81 25.40 29.10
C SER A 14 -10.22 25.49 29.65
N TYR A 15 -10.84 24.36 29.95
CA TYR A 15 -12.15 24.34 30.58
C TYR A 15 -12.14 25.01 31.96
N ARG A 16 -11.12 24.71 32.79
CA ARG A 16 -10.96 25.37 34.10
C ARG A 16 -10.80 26.87 33.95
N ASP A 17 -9.93 27.31 33.05
CA ASP A 17 -9.61 28.72 32.87
C ASP A 17 -10.85 29.49 32.32
N LEU A 18 -11.62 28.88 31.41
CA LEU A 18 -12.89 29.41 30.93
C LEU A 18 -13.94 29.57 32.05
N VAL A 19 -14.08 28.57 32.93
CA VAL A 19 -14.99 28.67 34.09
C VAL A 19 -14.53 29.76 35.06
N ASN A 20 -13.23 29.94 35.26
CA ASN A 20 -12.70 31.00 36.11
C ASN A 20 -13.01 32.39 35.54
N PHE A 21 -12.82 32.59 34.23
CA PHE A 21 -13.20 33.85 33.58
C PHE A 21 -14.72 34.08 33.64
N ALA A 22 -15.53 33.04 33.47
CA ALA A 22 -17.00 33.13 33.54
C ALA A 22 -17.56 33.43 34.93
N THR A 23 -16.86 33.02 35.98
CA THR A 23 -17.30 33.20 37.37
C THR A 23 -16.61 34.35 38.07
N GLU A 24 -15.77 35.11 37.37
CA GLU A 24 -15.04 36.24 37.94
C GLU A 24 -16.03 37.29 38.48
N PRO A 25 -15.99 37.61 39.79
CA PRO A 25 -16.98 38.48 40.40
C PRO A 25 -16.83 39.90 39.87
N ILE A 26 -17.92 40.42 39.28
CA ILE A 26 -18.01 41.83 38.87
C ILE A 26 -18.13 42.68 40.14
N THR A 27 -17.00 43.08 40.69
CA THR A 27 -16.95 44.02 41.82
C THR A 27 -17.29 45.43 41.34
N ASN A 28 -17.73 46.31 42.24
CA ASN A 28 -18.08 47.71 41.96
C ASN A 28 -16.88 48.58 41.50
N LYS A 29 -15.69 47.97 41.39
CA LYS A 29 -14.44 48.53 40.85
C LYS A 29 -14.06 47.96 39.49
N SER A 30 -14.89 47.09 38.91
CA SER A 30 -14.64 46.50 37.60
C SER A 30 -14.77 47.59 36.53
N SER A 31 -13.63 48.00 35.98
CA SER A 31 -13.57 48.94 34.88
C SER A 31 -14.06 48.27 33.58
N THR A 32 -14.66 49.02 32.66
CA THR A 32 -15.03 48.53 31.32
C THR A 32 -13.88 47.79 30.62
N GLY A 33 -12.63 48.21 30.86
CA GLY A 33 -11.44 47.53 30.32
C GLY A 33 -11.23 46.11 30.87
N GLN A 34 -11.59 45.85 32.13
CA GLN A 34 -11.51 44.50 32.72
C GLN A 34 -12.60 43.58 32.15
N ALA A 35 -13.80 44.10 31.93
CA ALA A 35 -14.87 43.34 31.27
C ALA A 35 -14.48 42.96 29.82
N SER A 36 -13.89 43.90 29.05
CA SER A 36 -13.40 43.61 27.70
C SER A 36 -12.23 42.62 27.68
N TYR A 37 -11.33 42.70 28.66
CA TYR A 37 -10.23 41.74 28.79
C TYR A 37 -10.76 40.33 29.08
N ASN A 38 -11.70 40.20 30.01
CA ASN A 38 -12.32 38.92 30.35
C ASN A 38 -13.06 38.32 29.13
N SER A 39 -13.82 39.12 28.37
CA SER A 39 -14.44 38.61 27.14
C SER A 39 -13.43 38.12 26.10
N MET A 40 -12.31 38.82 25.92
CA MET A 40 -11.25 38.37 25.01
C MET A 40 -10.56 37.09 25.52
N ALA A 41 -10.35 36.97 26.83
CA ALA A 41 -9.78 35.79 27.45
C ALA A 41 -10.69 34.56 27.29
N MET A 42 -12.01 34.72 27.45
CA MET A 42 -12.99 33.68 27.17
C MET A 42 -12.94 33.19 25.72
N ASP A 43 -12.85 34.10 24.76
CA ASP A 43 -12.80 33.75 23.33
C ASP A 43 -11.53 32.96 23.01
N LEU A 44 -10.38 33.38 23.54
CA LEU A 44 -9.10 32.68 23.39
C LEU A 44 -9.14 31.29 24.01
N GLU A 45 -9.69 31.16 25.21
CA GLU A 45 -9.76 29.88 25.91
C GLU A 45 -10.73 28.91 25.23
N THR A 46 -11.81 29.43 24.64
CA THR A 46 -12.73 28.64 23.81
C THR A 46 -12.03 28.13 22.54
N GLN A 47 -11.24 28.96 21.87
CA GLN A 47 -10.44 28.54 20.71
C GLN A 47 -9.37 27.49 21.08
N SER A 48 -8.73 27.67 22.24
CA SER A 48 -7.80 26.70 22.83
C SER A 48 -8.49 25.34 23.06
N LEU A 49 -9.70 25.34 23.64
CA LEU A 49 -10.51 24.13 23.83
C LEU A 49 -10.83 23.43 22.50
N ILE A 50 -11.31 24.17 21.49
CA ILE A 50 -11.63 23.62 20.16
C ILE A 50 -10.39 22.95 19.57
N LYS A 51 -9.25 23.63 19.60
CA LYS A 51 -7.98 23.10 19.07
C LYS A 51 -7.54 21.83 19.80
N ALA A 52 -7.72 21.77 21.11
CA ALA A 52 -7.38 20.58 21.89
C ALA A 52 -8.28 19.38 21.53
N VAL A 53 -9.57 19.62 21.28
CA VAL A 53 -10.52 18.59 20.79
C VAL A 53 -10.18 18.14 19.36
N GLU A 54 -9.82 19.05 18.46
CA GLU A 54 -9.36 18.72 17.12
C GLU A 54 -8.10 17.84 17.15
N ASN A 55 -7.17 18.13 18.06
CA ASN A 55 -5.98 17.32 18.26
C ASN A 55 -6.32 15.91 18.78
N LEU A 56 -7.32 15.80 19.67
CA LEU A 56 -7.84 14.49 20.11
C LEU A 56 -8.43 13.71 18.93
N LEU A 57 -9.24 14.35 18.07
CA LEU A 57 -9.80 13.72 16.89
C LEU A 57 -8.72 13.26 15.91
N SER A 58 -7.70 14.09 15.67
CA SER A 58 -6.53 13.75 14.86
C SER A 58 -5.79 12.53 15.41
N LEU A 59 -5.60 12.45 16.72
CA LEU A 59 -5.01 11.27 17.38
C LEU A 59 -5.85 10.02 17.14
N THR A 60 -7.18 10.09 17.29
CA THR A 60 -8.04 8.92 17.03
C THR A 60 -8.02 8.51 15.56
N ARG A 61 -7.88 9.46 14.64
CA ARG A 61 -7.73 9.18 13.21
C ARG A 61 -6.41 8.45 12.95
N ARG A 62 -5.30 8.93 13.54
CA ARG A 62 -4.00 8.28 13.43
C ARG A 62 -4.02 6.86 14.02
N ILE A 63 -4.68 6.66 15.15
CA ILE A 63 -4.86 5.32 15.74
C ILE A 63 -5.63 4.44 14.75
N ARG A 64 -6.76 4.91 14.20
CA ARG A 64 -7.51 4.15 13.18
C ARG A 64 -6.71 3.87 11.92
N GLU A 65 -5.91 4.82 11.44
CA GLU A 65 -4.99 4.62 10.32
C GLU A 65 -3.96 3.54 10.64
N LEU A 66 -3.40 3.49 11.86
CA LEU A 66 -2.53 2.40 12.30
C LEU A 66 -3.24 1.03 12.27
N TRP A 67 -4.53 0.98 12.64
CA TRP A 67 -5.32 -0.25 12.55
C TRP A 67 -5.61 -0.66 11.11
N ILE A 68 -5.83 0.30 10.20
CA ILE A 68 -6.18 0.05 8.79
C ILE A 68 -4.95 -0.31 7.95
N VAL A 69 -3.81 0.36 8.16
CA VAL A 69 -2.56 0.13 7.43
C VAL A 69 -1.87 -1.16 7.90
N GLY A 70 -2.24 -1.69 9.06
CA GLY A 70 -1.51 -2.78 9.70
C GLY A 70 -0.19 -2.29 10.32
N PRO A 71 0.63 -3.17 10.92
CA PRO A 71 1.86 -2.77 11.59
C PRO A 71 2.71 -1.91 10.65
N LEU A 72 3.10 -0.70 11.11
CA LEU A 72 4.02 0.18 10.39
C LEU A 72 5.30 -0.59 10.12
N ARG A 73 5.41 -1.20 8.93
CA ARG A 73 6.68 -1.75 8.44
C ARG A 73 7.69 -0.60 8.50
N LYS A 74 8.82 -0.81 9.18
CA LYS A 74 9.89 0.19 9.19
C LYS A 74 10.26 0.51 7.74
N PRO A 75 10.61 1.76 7.40
CA PRO A 75 11.17 2.06 6.09
C PRO A 75 12.43 1.19 5.89
N GLY A 76 12.33 0.16 5.05
CA GLY A 76 13.36 -0.88 4.84
C GLY A 76 12.97 -2.31 5.23
N ASP A 77 11.85 -2.53 5.93
CA ASP A 77 11.38 -3.86 6.38
C ASP A 77 10.36 -4.50 5.42
N GLY A 78 10.11 -3.83 4.29
CA GLY A 78 9.29 -4.37 3.20
C GLY A 78 9.98 -5.50 2.43
N GLY A 79 11.33 -5.53 2.40
CA GLY A 79 12.09 -6.52 1.64
C GLY A 79 11.94 -7.93 2.21
N GLN A 80 12.28 -8.14 3.47
CA GLN A 80 12.38 -9.51 4.01
C GLN A 80 11.06 -10.27 4.04
N THR A 81 9.94 -9.59 4.31
CA THR A 81 8.64 -10.26 4.34
C THR A 81 8.10 -10.51 2.93
N ASP A 82 8.30 -9.58 1.98
CA ASP A 82 7.90 -9.81 0.57
C ASP A 82 8.79 -10.88 -0.07
N GLU A 83 10.08 -10.90 0.22
CA GLU A 83 11.02 -11.95 -0.23
C GLU A 83 10.65 -13.32 0.35
N THR A 84 10.22 -13.37 1.62
CA THR A 84 9.73 -14.60 2.24
C THR A 84 8.42 -15.05 1.60
N ILE A 85 7.46 -14.13 1.41
CA ILE A 85 6.19 -14.41 0.74
C ILE A 85 6.42 -14.91 -0.70
N ASP A 86 7.29 -14.26 -1.46
CA ASP A 86 7.62 -14.66 -2.84
C ASP A 86 8.27 -16.06 -2.87
N SER A 87 9.14 -16.35 -1.90
CA SER A 87 9.77 -17.67 -1.78
C SER A 87 8.76 -18.78 -1.45
N GLU A 88 7.82 -18.50 -0.53
CA GLU A 88 6.74 -19.41 -0.16
C GLU A 88 5.78 -19.63 -1.34
N VAL A 89 5.45 -18.56 -2.08
CA VAL A 89 4.64 -18.63 -3.29
C VAL A 89 5.33 -19.49 -4.35
N GLN A 90 6.64 -19.32 -4.58
CA GLN A 90 7.39 -20.17 -5.50
C GLN A 90 7.40 -21.64 -5.08
N GLN A 91 7.52 -21.92 -3.77
CA GLN A 91 7.45 -23.28 -3.26
C GLN A 91 6.08 -23.92 -3.52
N VAL A 92 4.99 -23.19 -3.23
CA VAL A 92 3.63 -23.66 -3.49
C VAL A 92 3.38 -23.87 -4.99
N MET A 93 3.85 -22.97 -5.84
CA MET A 93 3.78 -23.11 -7.30
C MET A 93 4.54 -24.34 -7.79
N GLY A 94 5.71 -24.64 -7.21
CA GLY A 94 6.47 -25.85 -7.49
C GLY A 94 5.72 -27.13 -7.14
N ILE A 95 5.09 -27.17 -5.96
CA ILE A 95 4.27 -28.31 -5.52
C ILE A 95 3.06 -28.49 -6.45
N LEU A 96 2.38 -27.40 -6.79
CA LEU A 96 1.21 -27.43 -7.66
C LEU A 96 1.57 -27.92 -9.08
N ASN A 97 2.70 -27.48 -9.62
CA ASN A 97 3.20 -27.92 -10.92
C ASN A 97 3.55 -29.41 -10.92
N ASN A 98 4.16 -29.92 -9.84
CA ASN A 98 4.44 -31.35 -9.68
C ASN A 98 3.15 -32.17 -9.59
N LEU A 99 2.16 -31.71 -8.82
CA LEU A 99 0.86 -32.38 -8.75
C LEU A 99 0.17 -32.42 -10.11
N ARG A 100 0.19 -31.30 -10.84
CA ARG A 100 -0.36 -31.19 -12.19
C ARG A 100 0.36 -32.12 -13.18
N ALA A 101 1.68 -32.24 -13.08
CA ALA A 101 2.46 -33.15 -13.90
C ALA A 101 2.11 -34.62 -13.63
N ASN A 102 2.03 -35.02 -12.36
CA ASN A 102 1.62 -36.38 -11.98
C ASN A 102 0.22 -36.73 -12.49
N LYS A 103 -0.74 -35.81 -12.35
CA LYS A 103 -2.11 -36.01 -12.86
C LYS A 103 -2.15 -36.16 -14.37
N ARG A 104 -1.36 -35.38 -15.12
CA ARG A 104 -1.26 -35.54 -16.58
C ARG A 104 -0.64 -36.88 -16.96
N GLN A 105 0.40 -37.33 -16.27
CA GLN A 105 1.01 -38.63 -16.54
C GLN A 105 0.05 -39.78 -16.25
N GLN A 106 -0.74 -39.67 -15.17
CA GLN A 106 -1.80 -40.63 -14.84
C GLN A 106 -2.85 -40.70 -15.97
N LEU A 107 -3.33 -39.55 -16.46
CA LEU A 107 -4.29 -39.51 -17.57
C LEU A 107 -3.73 -40.09 -18.88
N VAL A 108 -2.43 -39.91 -19.15
CA VAL A 108 -1.76 -40.52 -20.32
C VAL A 108 -1.70 -42.05 -20.18
N SER A 109 -1.41 -42.56 -18.97
CA SER A 109 -1.38 -44.00 -18.71
C SER A 109 -2.77 -44.65 -18.72
N GLU A 110 -3.79 -43.95 -18.20
CA GLU A 110 -5.19 -44.42 -18.18
C GLU A 110 -5.83 -44.38 -19.58
N GLY A 111 -5.42 -43.43 -20.44
CA GLY A 111 -5.83 -43.35 -21.83
C GLY A 111 -5.17 -44.38 -22.77
N GLY A 112 -4.37 -45.32 -22.25
CA GLY A 112 -3.71 -46.37 -23.04
C GLY A 112 -2.50 -45.91 -23.87
N GLY A 113 -1.96 -44.71 -23.61
CA GLY A 113 -0.81 -44.17 -24.34
C GLY A 113 0.52 -44.44 -23.62
N TYR A 114 1.51 -44.97 -24.35
CA TYR A 114 2.89 -45.21 -23.86
C TYR A 114 3.79 -43.95 -23.87
N GLY A 115 3.19 -42.76 -23.86
CA GLY A 115 3.90 -41.49 -24.00
C GLY A 115 4.37 -40.90 -22.66
N GLN A 116 5.51 -40.20 -22.68
CA GLN A 116 5.94 -39.36 -21.57
C GLN A 116 5.44 -37.93 -21.80
N TYR A 117 4.80 -37.31 -20.80
CA TYR A 117 4.38 -35.92 -20.90
C TYR A 117 5.60 -35.00 -20.91
N VAL A 118 5.87 -34.36 -22.05
CA VAL A 118 6.87 -33.30 -22.17
C VAL A 118 6.14 -31.97 -22.21
N ALA A 119 6.36 -31.13 -21.20
CA ALA A 119 5.95 -29.73 -21.25
C ALA A 119 6.89 -28.98 -22.22
N GLY A 120 6.52 -28.90 -23.49
CA GLY A 120 7.23 -28.05 -24.45
C GLY A 120 6.99 -26.56 -24.17
N GLU A 121 7.84 -25.70 -24.75
CA GLU A 121 7.54 -24.26 -24.87
C GLU A 121 6.12 -24.08 -25.42
N LEU A 122 5.38 -23.12 -24.86
CA LEU A 122 4.01 -22.80 -25.26
C LEU A 122 3.98 -22.54 -26.78
N ILE A 123 3.70 -23.58 -27.56
CA ILE A 123 3.27 -23.43 -28.94
C ILE A 123 2.00 -22.61 -28.83
N GLN A 124 2.10 -21.37 -29.30
CA GLN A 124 0.98 -20.46 -29.45
C GLN A 124 -0.18 -21.27 -30.07
N PRO A 125 -1.39 -21.24 -29.48
CA PRO A 125 -2.49 -22.06 -29.98
C PRO A 125 -2.64 -21.78 -31.48
N PRO A 126 -2.90 -22.81 -32.32
CA PRO A 126 -3.03 -22.60 -33.75
C PRO A 126 -4.08 -21.52 -33.94
N SER A 127 -3.64 -20.37 -34.45
CA SER A 127 -4.56 -19.36 -34.93
C SER A 127 -5.41 -20.06 -35.97
N THR A 128 -6.70 -20.18 -35.69
CA THR A 128 -7.67 -20.63 -36.68
C THR A 128 -7.64 -19.58 -37.78
N ALA A 129 -6.85 -19.88 -38.82
CA ALA A 129 -6.84 -19.15 -40.05
C ALA A 129 -8.27 -19.18 -40.59
N GLY A 130 -8.99 -18.07 -40.39
CA GLY A 130 -10.15 -17.75 -41.22
C GLY A 130 -9.71 -17.71 -42.69
N PRO A 131 -10.62 -17.94 -43.63
CA PRO A 131 -10.28 -18.14 -45.04
C PRO A 131 -9.51 -16.94 -45.58
N THR A 132 -8.26 -17.17 -45.97
CA THR A 132 -7.41 -16.22 -46.66
C THR A 132 -7.82 -16.14 -48.13
N ASN A 133 -8.38 -15.00 -48.53
CA ASN A 133 -8.53 -14.64 -49.94
C ASN A 133 -7.21 -14.04 -50.46
N GLY A 134 -6.63 -14.69 -51.47
CA GLY A 134 -5.77 -14.04 -52.47
C GLY A 134 -4.26 -14.25 -52.33
N PRO A 135 -3.50 -14.24 -53.44
CA PRO A 135 -2.70 -15.40 -53.81
C PRO A 135 -1.18 -15.26 -53.62
N ALA A 136 -0.60 -16.43 -53.33
CA ALA A 136 0.72 -16.95 -53.66
C ALA A 136 1.84 -16.00 -54.16
N THR A 137 2.98 -16.05 -53.45
CA THR A 137 4.29 -16.25 -54.09
C THR A 137 5.22 -17.04 -53.15
N THR A 138 5.66 -18.19 -53.67
CA THR A 138 6.89 -18.95 -53.38
C THR A 138 8.11 -18.01 -53.48
N SER A 139 9.27 -18.15 -52.82
CA SER A 139 10.07 -19.32 -52.45
C SER A 139 11.38 -18.85 -51.76
N THR A 140 11.97 -19.76 -50.97
CA THR A 140 13.42 -20.03 -50.79
C THR A 140 14.39 -19.05 -50.07
N THR A 141 14.78 -19.49 -48.86
CA THR A 141 16.09 -19.40 -48.14
C THR A 141 17.31 -19.77 -49.03
N PRO A 142 18.61 -19.69 -48.63
CA PRO A 142 19.23 -19.34 -47.33
C PRO A 142 20.58 -18.56 -47.36
N ALA A 143 21.17 -18.24 -46.20
CA ALA A 143 22.51 -18.74 -45.76
C ALA A 143 23.34 -17.79 -44.84
N ASN A 144 23.91 -18.44 -43.83
CA ASN A 144 24.86 -18.03 -42.77
C ASN A 144 26.09 -17.19 -43.15
N GLY A 145 26.49 -16.31 -42.21
CA GLY A 145 27.73 -16.44 -41.42
C GLY A 145 29.03 -15.78 -41.92
N ALA A 146 29.57 -14.83 -41.14
CA ALA A 146 30.99 -14.69 -40.73
C ALA A 146 31.34 -13.26 -40.23
N THR A 147 31.83 -13.14 -38.99
CA THR A 147 32.67 -12.03 -38.45
C THR A 147 34.09 -12.06 -39.08
N PRO A 148 35.03 -11.07 -38.95
CA PRO A 148 35.26 -10.15 -37.80
C PRO A 148 35.84 -8.73 -38.12
N GLN A 149 36.08 -7.92 -37.05
CA GLN A 149 37.14 -6.88 -36.83
C GLN A 149 37.48 -5.88 -37.98
N THR A 150 37.73 -4.56 -37.80
CA THR A 150 38.71 -3.87 -36.95
C THR A 150 38.74 -2.38 -37.36
N GLY A 151 39.00 -1.45 -36.42
CA GLY A 151 39.79 -0.21 -36.65
C GLY A 151 39.15 1.00 -37.33
N GLY A 152 39.19 2.17 -36.65
CA GLY A 152 39.29 3.48 -37.34
C GLY A 152 40.67 3.68 -37.99
N PRO A 153 41.10 4.88 -38.45
CA PRO A 153 40.62 6.23 -38.13
C PRO A 153 40.53 7.19 -39.34
N ALA A 154 40.43 8.50 -39.03
CA ALA A 154 40.58 9.73 -39.84
C ALA A 154 39.27 10.42 -40.23
#